data_AF-A0ABC9P819-F1
#
_entry.id   AF-A0ABC9P819-F1
#
_cell.length_a   1.000
_cell.length_b   1.000
_cell.length_c   1.000
_cell.angle_alpha   90.00
_cell.angle_beta   90.00
_cell.angle_gamma   90.00
#
_symmetry.space_group_name_H-M   'P 1'
#
loop_
_entity.id
_entity.type
_entity.pdbx_description
1 polymer ?
#
loop_
_entity_poly.entity_id
_entity_poly.type
_entity_poly.pdbx_seq_one_letter_code
_entity_poly.pdbx_strand_id
1 'polypeptide(L)'
;MRKENVIKFFLYILIPIIIGTIISLFTSAPIFLIAGIIYIILLLFLLPTLDFGITDFNAKQINPSYRPERKIDKNESIVTVLLLVIGIIVCTVMLYLKYKTS
;
A
#
# COMPACT_ATOMS: atom_id res chain seq x y z
N MET A 1 -13.98 1.48 -13.71
CA MET A 1 -12.53 1.54 -13.39
C MET A 1 -11.74 1.28 -14.65
N ARG A 2 -10.72 2.09 -14.96
CA ARG A 2 -9.90 1.92 -16.17
C ARG A 2 -9.08 0.63 -16.03
N LYS A 3 -8.90 -0.12 -17.13
CA LYS A 3 -8.21 -1.44 -17.11
C LYS A 3 -6.82 -1.36 -16.48
N GLU A 4 -6.11 -0.26 -16.71
CA GLU A 4 -4.78 0.01 -16.16
C GLU A 4 -4.77 0.04 -14.63
N ASN A 5 -5.78 0.63 -13.99
CA ASN A 5 -5.87 0.72 -12.53
C ASN A 5 -6.14 -0.65 -11.92
N VAL A 6 -6.90 -1.52 -12.60
CA VAL A 6 -7.12 -2.91 -12.17
C VAL A 6 -5.80 -3.68 -12.17
N ILE A 7 -5.01 -3.57 -13.25
CA ILE A 7 -3.71 -4.22 -13.35
C ILE A 7 -2.77 -3.70 -12.26
N LYS A 8 -2.75 -2.38 -12.04
CA LYS A 8 -1.94 -1.76 -11.00
C LYS A 8 -2.28 -2.28 -9.60
N PHE A 9 -3.56 -2.35 -9.24
CA PHE A 9 -3.98 -2.92 -7.96
C PHE A 9 -3.65 -4.40 -7.82
N PHE A 10 -3.83 -5.17 -8.90
CA PHE A 10 -3.43 -6.58 -8.92
C PHE A 10 -1.93 -6.74 -8.64
N LEU A 11 -1.09 -5.89 -9.24
CA LEU A 11 0.36 -5.89 -9.00
C LEU A 11 0.72 -5.53 -7.55
N TYR A 12 0.01 -4.59 -6.92
CA TYR A 12 0.22 -4.27 -5.51
C TYR A 12 -0.05 -5.47 -4.59
N ILE A 13 -0.98 -6.36 -4.96
CA ILE A 13 -1.21 -7.62 -4.23
C ILE A 13 -0.12 -8.63 -4.57
N LEU A 14 0.18 -8.82 -5.85
CA LEU A 14 0.98 -9.93 -6.33
C LEU A 14 2.47 -9.77 -5.99
N ILE A 15 3.02 -8.57 -6.15
CA ILE A 15 4.48 -8.32 -6.03
C ILE A 15 5.01 -8.69 -4.64
N PRO A 16 4.40 -8.24 -3.52
CA PRO A 16 4.88 -8.61 -2.18
C PRO A 16 4.85 -10.10 -1.92
N ILE A 17 3.84 -10.81 -2.44
CA ILE A 17 3.72 -12.27 -2.33
C ILE A 17 4.82 -12.95 -3.15
N ILE A 18 5.04 -12.54 -4.40
CA ILE A 18 6.09 -13.10 -5.27
C ILE A 18 7.47 -12.93 -4.62
N ILE A 19 7.79 -11.72 -4.15
CA ILE A 19 9.06 -11.45 -3.49
C ILE A 19 9.17 -12.29 -2.21
N GLY A 20 8.09 -12.37 -1.42
CA GLY A 20 8.03 -13.22 -0.24
C GLY A 20 8.32 -14.68 -0.55
N THR A 21 7.74 -15.23 -1.62
CA THR A 21 8.04 -16.61 -2.07
C THR A 21 9.48 -16.78 -2.50
N ILE A 22 10.03 -15.86 -3.30
CA ILE A 22 11.42 -15.95 -3.78
C ILE A 22 12.38 -15.93 -2.58
N ILE A 23 12.24 -14.97 -1.67
CA ILE A 23 13.12 -14.86 -0.50
C ILE A 23 12.95 -16.06 0.43
N SER A 24 11.72 -16.58 0.61
CA SER A 24 11.46 -17.78 1.41
C SER A 24 12.02 -19.07 0.80
N LEU A 25 12.36 -19.12 -0.49
CA LEU A 25 13.08 -20.26 -1.06
C LEU A 25 14.54 -20.29 -0.61
N PHE A 26 15.13 -19.12 -0.36
CA PHE A 26 16.52 -18.98 0.09
C PHE A 26 16.65 -18.83 1.61
N THR A 27 15.55 -18.55 2.31
CA THR A 27 15.52 -18.33 3.75
C THR A 27 14.43 -19.20 4.36
N SER A 28 14.67 -19.85 5.49
CA SER A 28 13.63 -20.61 6.21
C SER A 28 12.53 -19.72 6.84
N ALA A 29 12.51 -18.43 6.50
CA ALA A 29 11.54 -17.48 6.99
C ALA A 29 10.18 -17.68 6.29
N PRO A 30 9.04 -17.51 7.00
CA PRO A 30 7.73 -17.69 6.41
C PRO A 30 7.43 -16.60 5.35
N ILE A 31 6.90 -17.04 4.19
CA ILE A 31 6.48 -16.18 3.06
C ILE A 31 5.69 -14.95 3.53
N PHE A 32 4.68 -15.16 4.39
CA PHE A 32 3.78 -14.09 4.86
C PHE A 32 4.47 -13.06 5.77
N LEU A 33 5.59 -13.41 6.41
CA LEU A 33 6.39 -12.45 7.19
C LEU A 33 7.13 -11.50 6.26
N ILE A 34 7.78 -12.05 5.23
CA ILE A 34 8.50 -11.25 4.25
C ILE A 34 7.53 -10.37 3.46
N ALA A 35 6.42 -10.94 2.98
CA ALA A 35 5.39 -10.20 2.26
C ALA A 35 4.77 -9.10 3.14
N GLY A 36 4.51 -9.39 4.43
CA GLY A 36 3.99 -8.41 5.39
C GLY A 36 4.93 -7.21 5.58
N ILE A 37 6.24 -7.45 5.70
CA ILE A 37 7.26 -6.39 5.79
C ILE A 37 7.23 -5.52 4.53
N ILE A 38 7.14 -6.13 3.34
CA ILE A 38 7.08 -5.40 2.07
C ILE A 38 5.81 -4.53 2.00
N TYR A 39 4.66 -5.05 2.41
CA TYR A 39 3.42 -4.27 2.47
C TYR A 39 3.56 -3.06 3.41
N ILE A 40 4.21 -3.22 4.57
CA ILE A 40 4.47 -2.11 5.50
C ILE A 40 5.37 -1.06 4.85
N ILE A 41 6.45 -1.48 4.17
CA ILE A 41 7.34 -0.57 3.46
C ILE A 41 6.56 0.22 2.40
N LEU A 42 5.77 -0.47 1.57
CA LEU A 42 4.93 0.17 0.55
C LEU A 42 3.96 1.19 1.17
N LEU A 43 3.34 0.85 2.30
CA LEU A 43 2.41 1.74 3.00
C LEU A 43 3.12 3.01 3.49
N LEU A 44 4.32 2.88 4.06
CA LEU A 44 5.12 4.01 4.55
C LEU A 44 5.54 4.96 3.42
N PHE A 45 5.86 4.43 2.23
CA PHE A 45 6.19 5.27 1.06
C PHE A 45 4.94 5.91 0.42
N LEU A 46 3.77 5.31 0.58
CA LEU A 46 2.52 5.84 0.03
C LEU A 46 1.90 6.93 0.91
N LEU A 47 1.97 6.81 2.23
CA LEU A 47 1.42 7.78 3.19
C LEU A 47 1.83 9.25 2.93
N PRO A 48 3.12 9.59 2.72
CA PRO A 48 3.55 10.97 2.52
C PRO A 48 3.07 11.57 1.19
N THR A 49 2.60 10.74 0.25
CA THR A 49 2.00 11.21 -1.00
C THR A 49 0.50 11.50 -0.88
N LEU A 50 -0.12 11.21 0.27
CA LEU A 50 -1.54 11.41 0.50
C LEU A 50 -1.80 12.82 1.05
N ASP A 51 -2.03 13.78 0.16
CA ASP A 51 -2.51 15.10 0.57
C ASP A 51 -4.02 15.02 0.90
N PHE A 52 -4.35 15.11 2.20
CA PHE A 52 -5.74 15.12 2.68
C PHE A 52 -6.52 16.39 2.29
N GLY A 53 -5.90 17.32 1.56
CA GLY A 53 -6.48 18.60 1.12
C GLY A 53 -6.32 19.73 2.14
N ILE A 54 -5.68 19.47 3.27
CA ILE A 54 -5.46 20.46 4.34
C ILE A 54 -4.50 21.56 3.84
N THR A 55 -3.46 21.15 3.13
CA THR A 55 -2.45 22.04 2.55
C THR A 55 -3.03 22.94 1.45
N ASP A 56 -3.87 22.38 0.59
CA ASP A 56 -4.56 23.15 -0.48
C ASP A 56 -5.54 24.18 0.08
N PHE A 57 -6.29 23.85 1.14
CA PHE A 57 -7.21 24.79 1.78
C PHE A 57 -6.45 25.99 2.37
N ASN A 58 -5.38 25.73 3.12
CA ASN A 58 -4.56 26.77 3.72
C ASN A 58 -3.88 27.64 2.65
N ALA A 59 -3.36 27.03 1.58
CA ALA A 59 -2.72 27.77 0.49
C ALA A 59 -3.71 28.68 -0.26
N LYS A 60 -4.94 28.23 -0.47
CA LYS A 60 -5.99 29.03 -1.12
C LYS A 60 -6.51 30.16 -0.24
N GLN A 61 -6.52 29.97 1.08
CA GLN A 61 -6.86 31.03 2.04
C GLN A 61 -5.83 32.17 2.02
N ILE A 62 -4.54 31.83 1.92
CA ILE A 62 -3.44 32.81 1.93
C ILE A 62 -3.24 33.43 0.53
N ASN A 63 -3.47 32.67 -0.54
CA ASN A 63 -3.36 33.15 -1.92
C ASN A 63 -4.54 32.64 -2.77
N PRO A 64 -5.54 33.49 -3.05
CA PRO A 64 -6.72 33.11 -3.86
C PRO A 64 -6.38 32.64 -5.28
N SER A 65 -5.22 33.03 -5.81
CA SER A 65 -4.72 32.63 -7.13
C SER A 65 -3.98 31.29 -7.11
N TYR A 66 -3.88 30.62 -5.95
CA TYR A 66 -3.14 29.37 -5.79
C TYR A 66 -3.71 28.24 -6.66
N ARG A 67 -2.86 27.85 -7.62
CA ARG A 67 -2.83 26.66 -8.47
C ARG A 67 -2.28 25.38 -7.80
N PRO A 68 -3.02 24.39 -7.28
CA PRO A 68 -2.36 23.15 -6.86
C PRO A 68 -1.63 22.49 -8.04
N GLU A 69 -0.34 22.18 -7.86
CA GLU A 69 0.55 21.71 -8.92
C GLU A 69 0.24 20.28 -9.38
N ARG A 70 -0.45 19.47 -8.56
CA ARG A 70 -0.80 18.09 -8.90
C ARG A 70 -2.15 17.69 -8.33
N LYS A 71 -3.08 17.30 -9.21
CA LYS A 71 -4.26 16.53 -8.82
C LYS A 71 -3.85 15.07 -8.66
N ILE A 72 -3.37 14.70 -7.47
CA ILE A 72 -3.31 13.29 -7.10
C ILE A 72 -4.75 12.77 -7.11
N ASP A 73 -5.02 11.67 -7.82
CA ASP A 73 -6.32 11.03 -7.75
C ASP A 73 -6.49 10.41 -6.35
N LYS A 74 -7.10 11.18 -5.45
CA LYS A 74 -7.29 10.83 -4.04
C LYS A 74 -8.02 9.50 -3.89
N ASN A 75 -8.95 9.18 -4.79
CA ASN A 75 -9.71 7.94 -4.73
C ASN A 75 -8.83 6.73 -5.02
N GLU A 76 -7.95 6.82 -6.03
CA GLU A 76 -7.01 5.74 -6.35
C GLU A 76 -6.02 5.50 -5.19
N SER A 77 -5.49 6.57 -4.59
CA SER A 77 -4.55 6.46 -3.47
C SER A 77 -5.20 5.87 -2.22
N ILE A 78 -6.44 6.25 -1.89
CA ILE A 78 -7.18 5.68 -0.74
C ILE A 78 -7.44 4.19 -0.95
N VAL A 79 -7.87 3.78 -2.15
CA VAL A 79 -8.08 2.35 -2.48
C VAL A 79 -6.77 1.57 -2.35
N THR A 80 -5.66 2.14 -2.81
CA THR A 80 -4.34 1.51 -2.70
C THR A 80 -3.93 1.34 -1.23
N VAL A 81 -4.11 2.38 -0.40
CA VAL A 81 -3.85 2.30 1.05
C VAL A 81 -4.69 1.20 1.69
N LEU A 82 -5.99 1.16 1.41
CA LEU A 82 -6.89 0.15 1.97
C LEU A 82 -6.44 -1.26 1.59
N LEU A 83 -6.05 -1.46 0.33
CA LEU A 83 -5.55 -2.74 -0.18
C LEU A 83 -4.26 -3.18 0.52
N LEU A 84 -3.33 -2.26 0.76
CA LEU A 84 -2.10 -2.54 1.52
C LEU A 84 -2.42 -2.92 2.98
N VAL A 85 -3.34 -2.20 3.63
CA VAL A 85 -3.78 -2.51 5.01
C VAL A 85 -4.42 -3.90 5.10
N ILE A 86 -5.31 -4.23 4.16
CA ILE A 86 -5.92 -5.57 4.06
C ILE A 86 -4.83 -6.63 3.85
N GLY A 87 -3.85 -6.36 2.97
CA GLY A 87 -2.70 -7.25 2.76
C GLY A 87 -1.93 -7.54 4.04
N ILE A 88 -1.65 -6.52 4.85
CA ILE A 88 -0.96 -6.66 6.16
C ILE A 88 -1.79 -7.51 7.12
N ILE A 89 -3.10 -7.26 7.22
CA ILE A 89 -4.01 -8.04 8.07
C ILE A 89 -4.01 -9.51 7.65
N VAL A 90 -4.17 -9.78 6.35
CA VAL A 90 -4.15 -11.15 5.82
C VAL A 90 -2.81 -11.84 6.12
N CYS A 91 -1.67 -11.18 5.87
CA CYS A 91 -0.36 -11.71 6.22
C CYS A 91 -0.24 -12.04 7.71
N THR A 92 -0.74 -11.16 8.59
CA THR A 92 -0.70 -11.35 10.04
C THR A 92 -1.56 -12.54 10.48
N VAL A 93 -2.78 -12.65 9.96
CA VAL A 93 -3.68 -13.79 10.23
C VAL A 93 -3.06 -15.09 9.76
N MET A 94 -2.49 -15.12 8.55
CA MET A 94 -1.85 -16.33 8.01
C MET A 94 -0.62 -16.74 8.82
N LEU A 95 0.18 -15.79 9.29
CA LEU A 95 1.28 -16.07 10.21
C LEU A 95 0.77 -16.63 11.53
N TYR A 96 -0.24 -16.01 12.14
CA TYR A 96 -0.82 -16.48 13.38
C TYR A 96 -1.35 -17.91 13.24
N LEU A 97 -2.07 -18.23 12.16
CA LEU A 97 -2.55 -19.58 11.89
C LEU A 97 -1.39 -20.56 11.74
N LYS A 98 -0.35 -20.22 10.98
CA LYS A 98 0.84 -21.07 10.81
C LYS A 98 1.47 -21.44 12.16
N TYR A 99 1.67 -20.46 13.05
CA TYR A 99 2.29 -20.68 14.35
C TYR A 99 1.37 -21.40 15.34
N LYS A 100 0.04 -21.24 15.22
CA LYS A 100 -0.92 -21.96 16.06
C LYS A 100 -0.99 -23.46 15.71
N THR A 101 -0.82 -23.80 14.44
CA THR A 101 -0.95 -25.19 13.95
C THR A 101 0.38 -25.96 13.92
N SER A 102 1.50 -25.31 14.24
CA SER A 102 2.84 -25.89 14.24
C SER A 102 3.29 -26.25 15.64
#